data_AF-A0A240UK05-F1
#
_entry.id   AF-A0A240UK05-F1
#
_cell.length_a   1.000
_cell.length_b   1.000
_cell.length_c   1.000
_cell.angle_alpha   90.00
_cell.angle_beta   90.00
_cell.angle_gamma   90.00
#
_symmetry.space_group_name_H-M   'P 1'
#
loop_
_entity.id
_entity.type
_entity.pdbx_description
1 polymer ?
#
loop_
_entity_poly.entity_id
_entity_poly.type
_entity_poly.pdbx_seq_one_letter_code
_entity_poly.pdbx_strand_id
1 'polypeptide(L)'
;MMNTPNEQKFYDAKIKRLDFDAKVTVVEKADGEVVEFPMVFTMHEEGARGVLTIQEGGNFLFWPYVEQRLRRWPEEDFPGDEAKGYEPFWCWRLEGSDERIACKPEFVPGREGKFIEDNTEVVDLPVPDEFTALCASRGLTPEQVLRGFIADVCGLQNFSVMPREDGYSSNGSDERMYAEQWFERAYPKFDF
;
A
#
# COMPACT_ATOMS: atom_id res chain seq x y z
N MET A 1 -0.68 -19.72 14.05
CA MET A 1 -1.84 -19.05 14.68
C MET A 1 -1.90 -17.64 14.14
N MET A 2 -3.01 -17.29 13.51
CA MET A 2 -3.79 -16.08 13.79
C MET A 2 -5.00 -16.17 12.87
N ASN A 3 -6.16 -16.53 13.44
CA ASN A 3 -7.41 -16.00 12.92
C ASN A 3 -7.26 -14.49 13.11
N THR A 4 -6.82 -13.80 12.07
CA THR A 4 -7.00 -12.36 12.04
C THR A 4 -8.50 -12.16 12.08
N PRO A 5 -9.01 -11.34 12.98
CA PRO A 5 -10.40 -10.96 12.88
C PRO A 5 -10.71 -10.40 11.50
N ASN A 6 -11.92 -10.63 10.99
CA ASN A 6 -12.34 -10.12 9.69
C ASN A 6 -12.27 -8.58 9.70
N GLU A 7 -11.17 -8.01 9.20
CA GLU A 7 -11.03 -6.57 9.00
C GLU A 7 -11.92 -6.16 7.82
N GLN A 8 -12.70 -5.10 8.00
CA GLN A 8 -13.51 -4.52 6.92
C GLN A 8 -12.84 -3.24 6.42
N LYS A 9 -12.48 -3.20 5.14
CA LYS A 9 -11.76 -2.10 4.50
C LYS A 9 -12.66 -1.32 3.55
N PHE A 10 -12.80 -0.02 3.79
CA PHE A 10 -13.55 0.92 2.97
C PHE A 10 -12.59 1.96 2.42
N TYR A 11 -12.48 2.03 1.10
CA TYR A 11 -11.49 2.92 0.51
C TYR A 11 -12.00 4.37 0.50
N ASP A 12 -13.24 4.66 0.11
CA ASP A 12 -13.76 6.03 0.15
C ASP A 12 -14.57 6.28 1.43
N ALA A 13 -13.92 6.77 2.48
CA ALA A 13 -14.56 7.21 3.71
C ALA A 13 -14.15 8.65 4.04
N LYS A 14 -15.01 9.40 4.74
CA LYS A 14 -14.80 10.80 5.10
C LYS A 14 -14.93 11.00 6.60
N ILE A 15 -13.95 11.65 7.23
CA ILE A 15 -14.11 12.12 8.61
C ILE A 15 -15.12 13.26 8.60
N LYS A 16 -16.30 13.06 9.18
CA LYS A 16 -17.33 14.11 9.30
C LYS A 16 -17.05 15.04 10.46
N ARG A 17 -16.61 14.50 11.59
CA ARG A 17 -16.47 15.23 12.86
C ARG A 17 -15.41 14.60 13.76
N LEU A 18 -14.68 15.44 14.47
CA LEU A 18 -13.74 15.07 15.52
C LEU A 18 -14.16 15.77 16.82
N ASP A 19 -14.42 14.99 17.86
CA ASP A 19 -14.82 15.48 19.17
C ASP A 19 -13.73 15.13 20.19
N PHE A 20 -12.88 16.11 20.51
CA PHE A 20 -11.74 15.90 21.40
C PHE A 20 -12.15 15.78 22.87
N ASP A 21 -13.27 16.39 23.26
CA ASP A 21 -13.78 16.34 24.62
C ASP A 21 -14.44 14.99 24.91
N ALA A 22 -15.30 14.54 23.99
CA ALA A 22 -15.95 13.22 24.08
C ALA A 22 -15.03 12.06 23.64
N LYS A 23 -13.89 12.38 23.01
CA LYS A 23 -12.96 11.43 22.37
C LYS A 23 -13.67 10.57 21.31
N VAL A 24 -14.43 11.20 20.43
CA VAL A 24 -15.20 10.53 19.39
C VAL A 24 -14.75 10.97 18.00
N THR A 25 -14.60 10.01 17.10
CA THR A 25 -14.44 10.26 15.65
C THR A 25 -15.68 9.78 14.93
N VAL A 26 -16.28 10.65 14.11
CA VAL A 26 -17.43 10.31 13.28
C VAL A 26 -16.99 10.21 11.83
N VAL A 27 -17.19 9.04 11.22
CA VAL A 27 -16.79 8.74 9.85
C VAL A 27 -18.03 8.39 9.01
N GLU A 28 -18.11 8.93 7.81
CA GLU A 28 -19.08 8.56 6.77
C GLU A 28 -18.42 7.65 5.76
N LYS A 29 -18.99 6.46 5.54
CA LYS A 29 -18.54 5.49 4.53
C LYS A 29 -19.05 5.87 3.14
N ALA A 30 -18.52 5.21 2.11
CA ALA A 30 -18.89 5.43 0.71
C ALA A 30 -20.39 5.23 0.43
N ASP A 31 -21.03 4.31 1.16
CA ASP A 31 -22.47 4.00 1.05
C ASP A 31 -23.36 5.00 1.82
N GLY A 32 -22.77 5.99 2.49
CA GLY A 32 -23.46 6.99 3.29
C GLY A 32 -23.72 6.58 4.74
N GLU A 33 -23.35 5.35 5.15
CA GLU A 33 -23.43 4.93 6.55
C GLU A 33 -22.49 5.79 7.42
N VAL A 34 -22.99 6.26 8.55
CA VAL A 34 -22.21 7.03 9.52
C VAL A 34 -21.91 6.17 10.74
N VAL A 35 -20.63 6.05 11.09
CA VAL A 35 -20.14 5.27 12.23
C VAL A 35 -19.39 6.18 13.18
N GLU A 36 -19.61 5.97 14.47
CA GLU A 36 -18.89 6.65 15.54
C GLU A 36 -17.90 5.69 16.20
N PHE A 37 -16.69 6.18 16.41
CA PHE A 37 -15.62 5.44 17.09
C PHE A 37 -15.26 6.16 18.40
N PRO A 38 -15.16 5.44 19.53
CA PRO A 38 -14.86 6.02 20.85
C PRO A 38 -13.36 6.31 21.04
N MET A 39 -12.73 6.87 20.01
CA MET A 39 -11.37 7.37 20.04
C MET A 39 -11.22 8.52 19.03
N VAL A 40 -10.23 9.38 19.26
CA VAL A 40 -9.91 10.51 18.38
C VAL A 40 -8.40 10.61 18.23
N PHE A 41 -7.93 10.85 17.01
CA PHE A 41 -6.52 11.00 16.70
C PHE A 41 -6.23 12.45 16.32
N THR A 42 -5.21 13.07 16.93
CA THR A 42 -4.84 14.46 16.67
C THR A 42 -4.26 14.72 15.28
N MET A 43 -3.85 13.65 14.58
CA MET A 43 -3.34 13.69 13.21
C MET A 43 -4.45 13.65 12.14
N HIS A 44 -5.70 13.47 12.55
CA HIS A 44 -6.84 13.44 11.66
C HIS A 44 -7.45 14.83 11.50
N GLU A 45 -8.05 15.08 10.34
CA GLU A 45 -8.67 16.35 10.00
C GLU A 45 -10.13 16.13 9.58
N GLU A 46 -11.03 16.98 10.08
CA GLU A 46 -12.42 16.98 9.61
C GLU A 46 -12.48 17.29 8.11
N GLY A 47 -13.30 16.55 7.39
CA GLY A 47 -13.42 16.65 5.94
C GLY A 47 -12.45 15.76 5.16
N ALA A 48 -11.39 15.25 5.80
CA ALA A 48 -10.43 14.38 5.14
C ALA A 48 -11.09 13.09 4.64
N ARG A 49 -10.69 12.69 3.43
CA ARG A 49 -11.08 11.44 2.79
C ARG A 49 -9.92 10.47 2.74
N GLY A 50 -10.23 9.19 2.85
CA GLY A 50 -9.22 8.16 2.92
C GLY A 50 -9.78 6.79 3.20
N VAL A 51 -8.86 5.83 3.34
CA VAL A 51 -9.16 4.43 3.60
C VAL A 51 -9.49 4.24 5.09
N LEU A 52 -10.69 3.78 5.38
CA LEU A 52 -11.12 3.33 6.70
C LEU A 52 -10.99 1.80 6.78
N THR A 53 -10.23 1.32 7.77
CA THR A 53 -10.23 -0.10 8.15
C THR A 53 -10.88 -0.24 9.51
N ILE A 54 -11.93 -1.04 9.61
CA ILE A 54 -12.58 -1.39 10.89
C ILE A 54 -12.07 -2.76 11.32
N GLN A 55 -11.53 -2.81 12.52
CA GLN A 55 -11.00 -4.03 13.14
C GLN A 55 -12.04 -4.63 14.08
N GLU A 56 -11.96 -5.95 14.31
CA GLU A 56 -12.78 -6.58 15.35
C GLU A 56 -12.47 -5.97 16.72
N GLY A 57 -13.51 -5.86 17.56
CA GLY A 57 -13.42 -5.15 18.82
C GLY A 57 -13.70 -3.64 18.72
N GLY A 58 -14.02 -3.12 17.53
CA GLY A 58 -14.50 -1.74 17.35
C GLY A 58 -13.41 -0.68 17.22
N ASN A 59 -12.15 -1.09 17.04
CA ASN A 59 -11.05 -0.19 16.67
C ASN A 59 -11.11 0.14 15.18
N PHE A 60 -10.46 1.26 14.80
CA PHE A 60 -10.33 1.62 13.40
C PHE A 60 -8.95 2.21 13.09
N LEU A 61 -8.57 2.09 11.81
CA LEU A 61 -7.48 2.83 11.19
C LEU A 61 -8.09 3.72 10.11
N PHE A 62 -7.57 4.94 9.97
CA PHE A 62 -7.94 5.83 8.89
C PHE A 62 -6.69 6.43 8.26
N TRP A 63 -6.53 6.17 6.97
CA TRP A 63 -5.40 6.62 6.15
C TRP A 63 -5.88 7.65 5.15
N PRO A 64 -5.66 8.96 5.38
CA PRO A 64 -6.10 9.99 4.44
C PRO A 64 -5.40 9.82 3.09
N TYR A 65 -6.15 10.04 2.01
CA TYR A 65 -5.57 10.08 0.68
C TYR A 65 -4.59 11.24 0.56
N VAL A 66 -3.47 11.00 -0.13
CA VAL A 66 -2.55 12.07 -0.51
C VAL A 66 -3.19 13.04 -1.51
N GLU A 67 -4.14 12.56 -2.31
CA GLU A 67 -4.99 13.35 -3.20
C GLU A 67 -6.45 13.32 -2.73
N GLN A 68 -6.92 14.42 -2.15
CA GLN A 68 -8.26 14.49 -1.56
C GLN A 68 -9.40 14.50 -2.60
N ARG A 69 -9.10 14.67 -3.90
CA ARG A 69 -10.06 14.47 -5.00
C ARG A 69 -10.22 13.02 -5.44
N LEU A 70 -9.35 12.11 -5.00
CA LEU A 70 -9.37 10.71 -5.41
C LEU A 70 -10.64 10.01 -4.90
N ARG A 71 -11.36 9.31 -5.78
CA ARG A 71 -12.59 8.55 -5.45
C ARG A 71 -12.45 7.14 -5.98
N ARG A 72 -12.96 6.16 -5.23
CA ARG A 72 -13.16 4.81 -5.77
C ARG A 72 -14.22 4.85 -6.87
N TRP A 73 -14.06 3.96 -7.85
CA TRP A 73 -15.03 3.76 -8.91
C TRP A 73 -15.36 2.26 -9.08
N PRO A 74 -16.09 1.66 -8.11
CA PRO A 74 -16.32 0.22 -8.10
C PRO A 74 -17.06 -0.31 -9.32
N GLU A 75 -17.89 0.53 -9.96
CA GLU A 75 -18.64 0.18 -11.16
C GLU A 75 -17.75 -0.11 -12.38
N GLU A 76 -16.52 0.41 -12.39
CA GLU A 76 -15.53 0.20 -13.46
C GLU A 76 -14.45 -0.83 -13.07
N ASP A 77 -14.54 -1.43 -11.88
CA ASP A 77 -13.61 -2.49 -11.47
C ASP A 77 -13.75 -3.71 -12.39
N PHE A 78 -12.65 -4.42 -12.57
CA PHE A 78 -12.64 -5.70 -13.24
C PHE A 78 -12.19 -6.80 -12.27
N PRO A 79 -13.03 -7.82 -12.01
CA PRO A 79 -12.72 -8.86 -11.03
C PRO A 79 -11.67 -9.87 -11.50
N GLY A 80 -11.13 -9.72 -12.71
CA GLY A 80 -10.25 -10.73 -13.31
C GLY A 80 -11.02 -11.82 -14.07
N ASP A 81 -10.27 -12.61 -14.84
CA ASP A 81 -10.74 -13.85 -15.47
C ASP A 81 -9.56 -14.83 -15.53
N GLU A 82 -9.44 -15.66 -14.50
CA GLU A 82 -8.34 -16.63 -14.34
C GLU A 82 -8.27 -17.60 -15.53
N ALA A 83 -9.43 -18.03 -16.07
CA ALA A 83 -9.48 -18.95 -17.20
C ALA A 83 -8.90 -18.35 -18.49
N LYS A 84 -8.84 -17.01 -18.59
CA LYS A 84 -8.23 -16.27 -19.70
C LYS A 84 -6.90 -15.61 -19.34
N GLY A 85 -6.43 -15.77 -18.11
CA GLY A 85 -5.23 -15.10 -17.60
C GLY A 85 -5.36 -13.58 -17.52
N TYR A 86 -6.58 -13.05 -17.29
CA TYR A 86 -6.77 -11.63 -17.04
C TYR A 86 -6.73 -11.34 -15.55
N GLU A 87 -5.77 -10.53 -15.14
CA GLU A 87 -5.62 -10.08 -13.76
C GLU A 87 -6.74 -9.09 -13.37
N PRO A 88 -7.20 -9.10 -12.11
CA PRO A 88 -8.14 -8.12 -11.60
C PRO A 88 -7.51 -6.73 -11.53
N PHE A 89 -8.34 -5.70 -11.63
CA PHE A 89 -7.96 -4.32 -11.34
C PHE A 89 -9.11 -3.56 -10.69
N TRP A 90 -8.76 -2.56 -9.89
CA TRP A 90 -9.70 -1.60 -9.33
C TRP A 90 -9.53 -0.25 -9.99
N CYS A 91 -10.66 0.42 -10.14
CA CYS A 91 -10.75 1.72 -10.77
C CYS A 91 -10.95 2.83 -9.75
N TRP A 92 -10.34 3.95 -10.13
CA TRP A 92 -10.30 5.21 -9.43
C TRP A 92 -10.55 6.34 -10.42
N ARG A 93 -10.96 7.50 -9.89
CA ARG A 93 -11.05 8.75 -10.64
C ARG A 93 -10.73 9.93 -9.74
N LEU A 94 -10.39 11.05 -10.36
CA LEU A 94 -10.37 12.34 -9.67
C LEU A 94 -11.75 12.98 -9.78
N GLU A 95 -12.26 13.52 -8.68
CA GLU A 95 -13.47 14.33 -8.67
C GLU A 95 -13.36 15.47 -9.70
N GLY A 96 -14.36 15.56 -10.59
CA GLY A 96 -14.36 16.49 -11.72
C GLY A 96 -13.62 16.02 -12.97
N SER A 97 -13.12 14.77 -13.00
CA SER A 97 -12.52 14.13 -14.17
C SER A 97 -13.26 12.84 -14.54
N ASP A 98 -13.34 12.56 -15.84
CA ASP A 98 -13.81 11.30 -16.40
C ASP A 98 -12.65 10.34 -16.73
N GLU A 99 -11.41 10.74 -16.41
CA GLU A 99 -10.24 9.89 -16.62
C GLU A 99 -10.26 8.69 -15.66
N ARG A 100 -10.16 7.50 -16.25
CA ARG A 100 -10.10 6.23 -15.53
C ARG A 100 -8.66 5.93 -15.11
N ILE A 101 -8.46 5.71 -13.83
CA ILE A 101 -7.19 5.25 -13.25
C ILE A 101 -7.40 3.81 -12.79
N ALA A 102 -6.77 2.86 -13.47
CA ALA A 102 -6.86 1.43 -13.13
C ALA A 102 -5.55 0.95 -12.52
N CYS A 103 -5.62 0.28 -11.38
CA CYS A 103 -4.47 -0.31 -10.68
C CYS A 103 -4.86 -1.66 -10.07
N LYS A 104 -3.89 -2.40 -9.54
CA LYS A 104 -4.12 -3.65 -8.82
C LYS A 104 -5.13 -3.46 -7.69
N PRO A 105 -5.89 -4.52 -7.36
CA PRO A 105 -6.75 -4.52 -6.19
C PRO A 105 -5.99 -4.07 -4.95
N GLU A 106 -6.70 -3.34 -4.09
CA GLU A 106 -6.18 -2.80 -2.83
C GLU A 106 -5.08 -1.74 -2.91
N PHE A 107 -4.61 -1.40 -4.10
CA PHE A 107 -3.68 -0.31 -4.31
C PHE A 107 -4.41 1.04 -4.33
N VAL A 108 -3.77 2.07 -3.76
CA VAL A 108 -4.29 3.44 -3.72
C VAL A 108 -3.36 4.35 -4.53
N PRO A 109 -3.85 4.96 -5.62
CA PRO A 109 -3.08 5.93 -6.39
C PRO A 109 -2.60 7.12 -5.56
N GLY A 110 -1.47 7.70 -5.98
CA GLY A 110 -0.90 8.87 -5.35
C GLY A 110 -1.52 10.18 -5.81
N ARG A 111 -0.69 11.23 -5.79
CA ARG A 111 -1.10 12.58 -6.21
C ARG A 111 -1.45 12.60 -7.69
N GLU A 112 -2.51 13.32 -8.06
CA GLU A 112 -3.02 13.37 -9.43
C GLU A 112 -3.35 11.98 -10.01
N GLY A 113 -3.61 10.97 -9.17
CA GLY A 113 -3.87 9.61 -9.63
C GLY A 113 -2.63 8.86 -10.14
N LYS A 114 -1.43 9.41 -9.94
CA LYS A 114 -0.17 8.83 -10.44
C LYS A 114 0.36 7.73 -9.53
N PHE A 115 1.00 6.75 -10.15
CA PHE A 115 1.74 5.68 -9.50
C PHE A 115 2.73 5.08 -10.49
N ILE A 116 3.62 4.22 -9.99
CA ILE A 116 4.52 3.42 -10.83
C ILE A 116 3.88 2.04 -10.98
N GLU A 117 3.50 1.72 -12.22
CA GLU A 117 2.90 0.43 -12.60
C GLU A 117 3.83 -0.73 -12.31
N ASP A 118 3.26 -1.87 -11.94
CA ASP A 118 4.01 -3.10 -11.79
C ASP A 118 4.46 -3.64 -13.16
N ASN A 119 5.75 -3.46 -13.45
CA ASN A 119 6.42 -3.96 -14.64
C ASN A 119 7.46 -5.04 -14.29
N THR A 120 7.20 -5.81 -13.23
CA THR A 120 8.12 -6.85 -12.76
C THR A 120 7.97 -8.15 -13.53
N GLU A 121 9.07 -8.90 -13.60
CA GLU A 121 9.08 -10.28 -14.10
C GLU A 121 9.29 -11.24 -12.92
N VAL A 122 8.57 -12.35 -12.93
CA VAL A 122 8.68 -13.37 -11.89
C VAL A 122 9.94 -14.20 -12.11
N VAL A 123 10.76 -14.35 -11.07
CA VAL A 123 11.94 -15.21 -11.05
C VAL A 123 11.79 -16.24 -9.93
N ASP A 124 11.73 -17.52 -10.30
CA ASP A 124 11.71 -18.64 -9.34
C ASP A 124 13.13 -18.96 -8.85
N LEU A 125 13.35 -18.84 -7.54
CA LEU A 125 14.66 -19.07 -6.92
C LEU A 125 14.51 -20.00 -5.69
N PRO A 126 15.12 -21.20 -5.69
CA PRO A 126 15.21 -22.03 -4.50
C PRO A 126 16.00 -21.31 -3.41
N VAL A 127 15.42 -21.22 -2.21
CA VAL A 127 16.02 -20.55 -1.07
C VAL A 127 16.55 -21.58 -0.07
N PRO A 128 17.84 -21.54 0.34
CA PRO A 128 18.40 -22.48 1.30
C PRO A 128 17.86 -22.23 2.72
N ASP A 129 17.81 -23.30 3.53
CA ASP A 129 17.29 -23.27 4.90
C ASP A 129 18.03 -22.25 5.78
N GLU A 130 19.32 -22.04 5.55
CA GLU A 130 20.13 -21.06 6.27
C GLU A 130 19.61 -19.64 6.07
N PHE A 131 19.20 -19.27 4.85
CA PHE A 131 18.65 -17.95 4.57
C PHE A 131 17.24 -17.81 5.16
N THR A 132 16.42 -18.85 5.04
CA THR A 132 15.09 -18.88 5.67
C THR A 132 15.19 -18.72 7.19
N ALA A 133 16.11 -19.43 7.84
CA ALA A 133 16.36 -19.31 9.28
C ALA A 133 16.86 -17.91 9.66
N LEU A 134 17.73 -17.31 8.84
CA LEU A 134 18.23 -15.95 9.06
C LEU A 134 17.09 -14.91 8.98
N CYS A 135 16.20 -15.02 8.00
CA CYS A 135 15.05 -14.13 7.86
C CYS A 135 14.08 -14.31 9.04
N ALA A 136 13.76 -15.56 9.37
CA ALA A 136 12.87 -15.89 10.48
C ALA A 136 13.39 -15.40 11.84
N SER A 137 14.71 -15.39 12.05
CA SER A 137 15.32 -14.83 13.28
C SER A 137 15.03 -13.33 13.50
N ARG A 138 14.58 -12.63 12.45
CA ARG A 138 14.18 -11.22 12.45
C ARG A 138 12.67 -11.03 12.21
N GLY A 139 11.89 -12.11 12.18
CA GLY A 139 10.46 -12.06 11.90
C GLY A 139 10.11 -11.69 10.45
N LEU A 140 11.03 -11.92 9.52
CA LEU A 140 10.85 -11.61 8.10
C LEU A 140 10.77 -12.89 7.25
N THR A 141 10.10 -12.81 6.11
CA THR A 141 10.15 -13.83 5.06
C THR A 141 11.34 -13.59 4.13
N PRO A 142 11.85 -14.64 3.44
CA PRO A 142 12.83 -14.46 2.37
C PRO A 142 12.39 -13.45 1.31
N GLU A 143 11.12 -13.46 0.92
CA GLU A 143 10.56 -12.51 -0.05
C GLU A 143 10.73 -11.05 0.42
N GLN A 144 10.38 -10.75 1.67
CA GLN A 144 10.51 -9.39 2.21
C GLN A 144 11.97 -8.91 2.18
N VAL A 145 12.90 -9.78 2.59
CA VAL A 145 14.33 -9.45 2.62
C VAL A 145 14.87 -9.25 1.20
N LEU A 146 14.53 -10.14 0.26
CA LEU A 146 14.98 -10.05 -1.13
C LEU A 146 14.39 -8.83 -1.84
N ARG A 147 13.10 -8.53 -1.67
CA ARG A 147 12.48 -7.32 -2.22
C ARG A 147 13.15 -6.06 -1.70
N GLY A 148 13.41 -5.98 -0.39
CA GLY A 148 14.12 -4.85 0.21
C GLY A 148 15.53 -4.68 -0.36
N PHE A 149 16.29 -5.78 -0.45
CA PHE A 149 17.63 -5.75 -1.03
C PHE A 149 17.64 -5.33 -2.50
N ILE A 150 16.74 -5.88 -3.33
CA ILE A 150 16.58 -5.49 -4.74
C ILE A 150 16.23 -3.99 -4.84
N ALA A 151 15.31 -3.52 -4.00
CA ALA A 151 14.94 -2.11 -3.98
C ALA A 151 16.12 -1.22 -3.58
N ASP A 152 16.96 -1.68 -2.63
CA ASP A 152 18.14 -0.94 -2.20
C ASP A 152 19.21 -0.87 -3.30
N VAL A 153 19.55 -2.00 -3.92
CA VAL A 153 20.54 -2.05 -5.02
C VAL A 153 20.07 -1.23 -6.23
N CYS A 154 18.78 -1.30 -6.58
CA CYS A 154 18.23 -0.58 -7.73
C CYS A 154 17.81 0.86 -7.41
N GLY A 155 17.98 1.32 -6.16
CA GLY A 155 17.58 2.66 -5.73
C GLY A 155 16.08 2.94 -5.84
N LEU A 156 15.23 1.90 -5.74
CA LEU A 156 13.78 2.03 -5.88
C LEU A 156 13.19 2.59 -4.59
N GLN A 157 12.41 3.67 -4.71
CA GLN A 157 11.75 4.31 -3.57
C GLN A 157 10.23 4.32 -3.78
N ASN A 158 9.50 4.04 -2.71
CA ASN A 158 8.04 4.10 -2.69
C ASN A 158 7.59 5.38 -1.96
N PHE A 159 7.08 6.35 -2.72
CA PHE A 159 6.63 7.63 -2.17
C PHE A 159 5.11 7.71 -2.15
N SER A 160 4.50 8.24 -1.08
CA SER A 160 3.05 8.37 -1.00
C SER A 160 2.45 9.25 -2.12
N VAL A 161 3.22 10.18 -2.69
CA VAL A 161 2.79 11.01 -3.83
C VAL A 161 2.82 10.28 -5.16
N MET A 162 3.63 9.23 -5.30
CA MET A 162 3.78 8.43 -6.51
C MET A 162 4.15 7.01 -6.07
N PRO A 163 3.18 6.28 -5.49
CA PRO A 163 3.45 4.97 -4.90
C PRO A 163 3.79 3.95 -5.98
N ARG A 164 4.46 2.87 -5.59
CA ARG A 164 4.80 1.77 -6.50
C ARG A 164 3.85 0.60 -6.30
N GLU A 165 3.19 0.21 -7.38
CA GLU A 165 2.28 -0.92 -7.42
C GLU A 165 3.01 -2.27 -7.29
N ASP A 166 4.29 -2.31 -7.70
CA ASP A 166 5.18 -3.47 -7.56
C ASP A 166 5.57 -3.81 -6.11
N GLY A 167 5.24 -2.92 -5.15
CA GLY A 167 5.52 -3.10 -3.72
C GLY A 167 6.99 -2.98 -3.32
N TYR A 168 7.90 -2.63 -4.23
CA TYR A 168 9.32 -2.43 -3.90
C TYR A 168 9.51 -1.08 -3.19
N SER A 169 10.33 -1.08 -2.15
CA SER A 169 10.77 0.13 -1.49
C SER A 169 12.12 -0.09 -0.83
N SER A 170 13.05 0.83 -1.06
CA SER A 170 14.30 0.88 -0.35
C SER A 170 14.08 1.00 1.16
N ASN A 171 14.95 0.37 1.94
CA ASN A 171 14.95 0.43 3.40
C ASN A 171 15.53 1.73 3.95
N GLY A 172 16.36 2.44 3.17
CA GLY A 172 16.97 3.69 3.59
C GLY A 172 18.17 4.09 2.74
N SER A 173 18.68 5.31 2.94
CA SER A 173 19.83 5.80 2.19
C SER A 173 21.10 5.03 2.47
N ASP A 174 21.29 4.64 3.73
CA ASP A 174 22.49 3.91 4.16
C ASP A 174 22.44 2.48 3.62
N GLU A 175 21.25 1.86 3.63
CA GLU A 175 21.02 0.53 3.06
C GLU A 175 21.29 0.51 1.56
N ARG A 176 20.84 1.52 0.80
CA ARG A 176 21.20 1.66 -0.63
C ARG A 176 22.71 1.71 -0.82
N MET A 177 23.40 2.56 -0.04
CA MET A 177 24.84 2.70 -0.11
C MET A 177 25.56 1.38 0.17
N TYR A 178 25.17 0.64 1.21
CA TYR A 178 25.79 -0.64 1.55
C TYR A 178 25.45 -1.74 0.54
N ALA A 179 24.23 -1.76 0.01
CA ALA A 179 23.80 -2.73 -0.99
C ALA A 179 24.56 -2.52 -2.32
N GLU A 180 24.71 -1.27 -2.76
CA GLU A 180 25.53 -0.90 -3.92
C GLU A 180 26.99 -1.32 -3.72
N GLN A 181 27.60 -0.97 -2.58
CA GLN A 181 28.98 -1.38 -2.26
C GLN A 181 29.17 -2.91 -2.27
N TRP A 182 28.21 -3.66 -1.73
CA TRP A 182 28.27 -5.12 -1.78
C TRP A 182 28.18 -5.62 -3.22
N PHE A 183 27.24 -5.08 -4.01
CA PHE A 183 26.99 -5.52 -5.39
C PHE A 183 28.20 -5.23 -6.29
N GLU A 184 28.77 -4.03 -6.23
CA GLU A 184 29.97 -3.67 -6.98
C GLU A 184 31.18 -4.55 -6.65
N ARG A 185 31.33 -4.93 -5.37
CA ARG A 185 32.44 -5.78 -4.93
C ARG A 185 32.25 -7.25 -5.33
N ALA A 186 31.01 -7.75 -5.28
CA ALA A 186 30.68 -9.13 -5.64
C ALA A 186 30.64 -9.35 -7.16
N TYR A 187 30.18 -8.34 -7.89
CA TYR A 187 29.97 -8.37 -9.35
C TYR A 187 30.63 -7.14 -10.01
N PRO A 188 31.95 -6.98 -9.89
CA PRO A 188 32.64 -5.83 -10.46
C PRO A 188 32.48 -5.80 -11.97
N LYS A 189 32.17 -4.61 -12.51
CA LYS A 189 32.21 -4.39 -13.95
C LYS A 189 33.67 -4.23 -14.37
N PHE A 190 34.19 -5.22 -15.10
CA PHE A 190 35.48 -5.08 -15.77
C PHE A 190 35.24 -4.44 -17.14
N ASP A 191 35.63 -3.18 -17.29
CA ASP A 191 35.74 -2.57 -18.62
C ASP A 191 37.09 -3.03 -19.23
N PHE A 192 37.03 -3.92 -20.22
CA PHE A 192 38.18 -4.34 -21.04
C PHE A 192 38.22 -3.58 -22.37
#